data_AF-A0A369JWE3-F1
#
_entry.id   AF-A0A369JWE3-F1
#
_cell.length_a   1.000
_cell.length_b   1.000
_cell.length_c   1.000
_cell.angle_alpha   90.00
_cell.angle_beta   90.00
_cell.angle_gamma   90.00
#
_symmetry.space_group_name_H-M   'P 1'
#
loop_
_entity.id
_entity.type
_entity.pdbx_description
1 polymer ?
#
loop_
_entity_poly.entity_id
_entity_poly.type
_entity_poly.pdbx_seq_one_letter_code
_entity_poly.pdbx_strand_id
1 'polypeptide(L)'
;MPRPNNADHSAHHPEFPYPIPPPTTRSPDTYDISLQNIHILAYKKVANRVKPVATTLSKEFQIVRCIPVDPLLDLPVLPFKWKPFSPGKRYTNKCMLAWDVNPTNFLWPEEVRLVHEIIKLQELGFAWDKLEKGRFSSEYFDLVVIPTIEHVPWVLKNILILPGIFKEVVGIIKDKIASSIYEDSNSSYRSQ
;
A
#
# COMPACT_ATOMS: atom_id res chain seq x y z
N MET A 1 -46.51 27.03 -41.13
CA MET A 1 -45.59 27.27 -42.27
C MET A 1 -44.23 26.67 -41.93
N PRO A 2 -43.96 25.39 -42.28
CA PRO A 2 -42.66 24.76 -42.12
C PRO A 2 -41.78 24.94 -43.37
N ARG A 3 -40.46 25.03 -43.17
CA ARG A 3 -39.44 25.19 -44.21
C ARG A 3 -39.31 23.91 -45.06
N PRO A 4 -38.93 24.02 -46.35
CA PRO A 4 -38.60 22.86 -47.17
C PRO A 4 -37.17 22.37 -46.91
N ASN A 5 -37.03 21.05 -46.90
CA ASN A 5 -35.79 20.27 -46.90
C ASN A 5 -35.20 20.14 -48.31
N ASN A 6 -33.93 19.73 -48.34
CA ASN A 6 -33.13 19.13 -49.42
C ASN A 6 -32.10 20.07 -50.05
N ALA A 7 -30.87 19.98 -49.55
CA ALA A 7 -29.67 20.24 -50.32
C ALA A 7 -28.86 18.93 -50.34
N ASP A 8 -28.72 18.36 -51.54
CA ASP A 8 -27.85 17.24 -51.84
C ASP A 8 -26.38 17.63 -51.59
N HIS A 9 -25.68 16.88 -50.75
CA HIS A 9 -24.23 16.92 -50.67
C HIS A 9 -23.68 15.67 -51.36
N SER A 10 -23.52 15.79 -52.68
CA SER A 10 -22.68 14.90 -53.48
C SER A 10 -21.23 15.07 -53.03
N ALA A 11 -20.67 14.06 -52.37
CA ALA A 11 -19.27 14.03 -51.96
C ALA A 11 -18.38 13.76 -53.17
N HIS A 12 -17.61 14.75 -53.58
CA HIS A 12 -16.51 14.59 -54.52
C HIS A 12 -15.43 13.68 -53.91
N HIS A 13 -15.27 12.48 -54.47
CA HIS A 13 -14.07 11.66 -54.26
C HIS A 13 -12.92 12.22 -55.12
N PRO A 14 -11.73 12.53 -54.56
CA PRO A 14 -10.56 12.80 -55.36
C PRO A 14 -9.97 11.47 -55.87
N GLU A 15 -9.91 11.31 -57.19
CA GLU A 15 -9.13 10.25 -57.85
C GLU A 15 -7.63 10.54 -57.69
N PHE A 16 -6.87 9.59 -57.13
CA PHE A 16 -5.41 9.65 -57.08
C PHE A 16 -4.82 9.02 -58.35
N PRO A 17 -3.94 9.71 -59.12
CA PRO A 17 -3.59 9.31 -60.48
C PRO A 17 -2.33 8.43 -60.60
N TYR A 18 -2.01 7.56 -59.62
CA TYR A 18 -0.84 6.66 -59.76
C TYR A 18 -1.07 5.25 -59.22
N PRO A 19 -0.58 4.19 -59.91
CA PRO A 19 -0.64 2.82 -59.44
C PRO A 19 0.21 2.64 -58.17
N ILE A 20 -0.35 1.96 -57.17
CA ILE A 20 0.37 1.56 -55.95
C ILE A 20 1.45 0.52 -56.35
N PRO A 21 2.75 0.76 -56.08
CA PRO A 21 3.77 -0.24 -56.38
C PRO A 21 3.59 -1.49 -55.50
N PRO A 22 3.94 -2.70 -55.99
CA PRO A 22 3.82 -3.92 -55.21
C PRO A 22 4.74 -3.87 -53.98
N PRO A 23 4.35 -4.52 -52.87
CA PRO A 23 5.13 -4.49 -51.64
C PRO A 23 6.52 -5.05 -51.90
N THR A 24 7.53 -4.18 -51.76
CA THR A 24 8.94 -4.56 -51.83
C THR A 24 9.24 -5.49 -50.66
N THR A 25 9.66 -6.71 -50.97
CA THR A 25 10.17 -7.71 -50.03
C THR A 25 11.39 -7.14 -49.31
N ARG A 26 11.19 -6.59 -48.11
CA ARG A 26 12.26 -6.44 -47.12
C ARG A 26 12.34 -7.73 -46.32
N SER A 27 13.52 -8.32 -46.34
CA SER A 27 13.98 -9.47 -45.56
C SER A 27 13.42 -9.43 -44.13
N PRO A 28 12.80 -10.51 -43.63
CA PRO A 28 12.51 -10.64 -42.21
C PRO A 28 13.84 -10.98 -41.54
N ASP A 29 14.51 -9.96 -41.00
CA ASP A 29 15.49 -10.19 -39.95
C ASP A 29 14.77 -11.02 -38.88
N THR A 30 15.23 -12.26 -38.78
CA THR A 30 14.54 -13.34 -38.08
C THR A 30 14.59 -13.05 -36.59
N TYR A 31 13.53 -12.46 -36.05
CA TYR A 31 13.17 -12.68 -34.66
C TYR A 31 12.65 -14.10 -34.59
N ASP A 32 13.54 -15.02 -34.22
CA ASP A 32 13.21 -16.35 -33.75
C ASP A 32 12.45 -16.21 -32.43
N ILE A 33 11.16 -15.86 -32.54
CA ILE A 33 10.20 -16.06 -31.47
C ILE A 33 9.88 -17.55 -31.51
N SER A 34 10.80 -18.34 -30.97
CA SER A 34 10.52 -19.74 -30.66
C SER A 34 9.21 -19.77 -29.87
N LEU A 35 8.19 -20.34 -30.50
CA LEU A 35 6.90 -20.67 -29.94
C LEU A 35 7.11 -21.66 -28.78
N GLN A 36 7.48 -21.16 -27.60
CA GLN A 36 7.40 -21.94 -26.38
C GLN A 36 6.50 -21.21 -25.39
N ASN A 37 5.23 -21.64 -25.43
CA ASN A 37 4.14 -21.36 -24.50
C ASN A 37 3.35 -20.06 -24.75
N ILE A 38 2.65 -20.00 -25.89
CA ILE A 38 1.34 -19.34 -25.91
C ILE A 38 0.40 -20.19 -25.04
N HIS A 39 0.41 -19.95 -23.74
CA HIS A 39 -0.65 -20.44 -22.86
C HIS A 39 -1.91 -19.70 -23.28
N ILE A 40 -2.78 -20.35 -24.06
CA ILE A 40 -4.20 -19.99 -24.08
C ILE A 40 -4.61 -20.03 -22.61
N LEU A 41 -4.90 -18.87 -22.02
CA LEU A 41 -5.32 -18.75 -20.61
C LEU A 41 -6.75 -19.27 -20.46
N ALA A 42 -6.97 -20.55 -20.78
CA ALA A 42 -8.11 -21.29 -20.29
C ALA A 42 -7.95 -21.39 -18.78
N TYR A 43 -8.85 -20.76 -18.04
CA TYR A 43 -8.84 -20.81 -16.58
C TYR A 43 -8.79 -22.27 -16.12
N LYS A 44 -7.94 -22.59 -15.13
CA LYS A 44 -7.83 -23.95 -14.60
C LYS A 44 -9.21 -24.40 -14.14
N LYS A 45 -9.77 -25.45 -14.76
CA LYS A 45 -11.07 -26.01 -14.37
C LYS A 45 -11.07 -26.27 -12.86
N VAL A 46 -12.17 -25.95 -12.18
CA VAL A 46 -12.30 -26.08 -10.72
C VAL A 46 -11.91 -27.49 -10.26
N ALA A 47 -12.28 -28.53 -11.02
CA ALA A 47 -11.92 -29.92 -10.76
C ALA A 47 -10.41 -30.19 -10.71
N ASN A 48 -9.59 -29.39 -11.42
CA ASN A 48 -8.14 -29.54 -11.47
C ASN A 48 -7.42 -28.64 -10.44
N ARG A 49 -8.15 -27.85 -9.65
CA ARG A 49 -7.55 -26.97 -8.65
C ARG A 49 -7.06 -27.82 -7.48
N VAL A 50 -5.74 -27.80 -7.25
CA VAL A 50 -5.14 -28.37 -6.04
C VAL A 50 -5.53 -27.44 -4.90
N LYS A 51 -6.26 -27.98 -3.92
CA LYS A 51 -6.56 -27.27 -2.68
C LYS A 51 -5.51 -27.67 -1.66
N PRO A 52 -4.90 -26.73 -0.93
CA PRO A 52 -4.06 -27.09 0.20
C PRO A 52 -4.90 -27.90 1.19
N VAL A 53 -4.32 -28.98 1.71
CA VAL A 53 -4.98 -29.79 2.74
C VAL A 53 -4.96 -28.98 4.03
N ALA A 54 -6.15 -28.68 4.55
CA ALA A 54 -6.29 -28.01 5.83
C ALA A 54 -5.67 -28.90 6.91
N THR A 55 -4.55 -28.45 7.46
CA THR A 55 -3.79 -29.15 8.51
C THR A 55 -3.82 -28.29 9.78
N THR A 56 -3.73 -28.93 10.94
CA THR A 56 -3.65 -28.23 12.23
C THR A 56 -2.31 -27.52 12.38
N LEU A 57 -2.33 -26.24 12.79
CA LEU A 57 -1.11 -25.50 13.11
C LEU A 57 -0.44 -26.11 14.35
N SER A 58 0.79 -26.60 14.20
CA SER A 58 1.59 -27.12 15.31
C SER A 58 1.78 -26.05 16.39
N LYS A 59 1.85 -26.48 17.65
CA LYS A 59 1.98 -25.59 18.82
C LYS A 59 3.25 -24.73 18.74
N GLU A 60 4.29 -25.22 18.08
CA GLU A 60 5.56 -24.50 17.89
C GLU A 60 5.45 -23.24 17.02
N PHE A 61 4.43 -23.16 16.15
CA PHE A 61 4.17 -21.99 15.29
C PHE A 61 3.05 -21.10 15.84
N GLN A 62 2.52 -21.41 17.04
CA GLN A 62 1.51 -20.58 17.66
C GLN A 62 2.14 -19.31 18.22
N ILE A 63 1.59 -18.16 17.82
CA ILE A 63 1.99 -16.88 18.38
C ILE A 63 1.40 -16.78 19.78
N VAL A 64 2.28 -16.84 20.79
CA VAL A 64 1.90 -16.64 22.19
C VAL A 64 2.10 -15.18 22.54
N ARG A 65 1.06 -14.53 23.05
CA ARG A 65 1.15 -13.18 23.58
C ARG A 65 1.44 -13.23 25.07
N CYS A 66 2.52 -12.59 25.47
CA CYS A 66 2.89 -12.37 26.85
C CYS A 66 2.58 -10.92 27.25
N ILE A 67 2.12 -10.71 28.48
CA ILE A 67 1.94 -9.37 29.06
C ILE A 67 2.80 -9.34 30.32
N PRO A 68 4.07 -8.90 30.21
CA PRO A 68 5.00 -8.97 31.34
C PRO A 68 4.60 -8.01 32.47
N VAL A 69 4.00 -6.87 32.11
CA VAL A 69 3.57 -5.80 33.02
C VAL A 69 2.19 -5.32 32.57
N ASP A 70 1.32 -4.97 33.52
CA ASP A 70 0.02 -4.38 33.20
C ASP A 70 0.22 -3.03 32.46
N PRO A 71 -0.25 -2.90 31.21
CA PRO A 71 -0.03 -1.71 30.40
C PRO A 71 -0.76 -0.46 30.92
N LEU A 72 -1.66 -0.61 31.90
CA LEU A 72 -2.42 0.50 32.47
C LEU A 72 -1.81 1.09 33.75
N LEU A 73 -0.71 0.52 34.27
CA LEU A 73 -0.09 1.00 35.51
C LEU A 73 0.37 2.46 35.43
N ASP A 74 0.86 2.88 34.27
CA ASP A 74 1.37 4.24 34.03
C ASP A 74 0.30 5.19 33.47
N LEU A 75 -0.98 4.84 33.56
CA LEU A 75 -2.05 5.69 33.03
C LEU A 75 -2.10 7.01 33.82
N PRO A 76 -1.94 8.17 33.15
CA PRO A 76 -1.94 9.45 33.85
C PRO A 76 -3.32 9.75 34.42
N VAL A 77 -3.35 10.25 35.66
CA VAL A 77 -4.59 10.71 36.29
C VAL A 77 -5.06 11.97 35.58
N LEU A 78 -6.33 11.99 35.22
CA LEU A 78 -6.93 13.14 34.57
C LEU A 78 -7.02 14.31 35.56
N PRO A 79 -6.42 15.49 35.27
CA PRO A 79 -6.56 16.64 36.14
C PRO A 79 -8.03 17.10 36.19
N PHE A 80 -8.47 17.80 37.23
CA PHE A 80 -9.85 18.36 37.27
C PHE A 80 -9.93 19.78 36.68
N LYS A 81 -8.78 20.45 36.52
CA LYS A 81 -8.65 21.82 36.01
C LYS A 81 -7.61 21.88 34.89
N TRP A 82 -8.05 22.26 33.70
CA TRP A 82 -7.22 22.29 32.49
C TRP A 82 -6.46 23.62 32.39
N LYS A 83 -5.17 23.53 32.09
CA LYS A 83 -4.34 24.71 31.77
C LYS A 83 -4.61 25.15 30.32
N PRO A 84 -4.21 26.38 29.93
CA PRO A 84 -4.11 26.74 28.53
C PRO A 84 -3.15 25.78 27.83
N PHE A 85 -3.43 25.46 26.57
CA PHE A 85 -2.60 24.55 25.79
C PHE A 85 -1.14 25.06 25.73
N SER A 86 -0.21 24.13 25.91
CA SER A 86 1.19 24.38 25.61
C SER A 86 1.76 23.18 24.85
N PRO A 87 2.58 23.40 23.81
CA PRO A 87 3.09 22.33 22.97
C PRO A 87 3.96 21.34 23.78
N GLY A 88 3.81 20.05 23.47
CA GLY A 88 4.62 18.95 24.03
C GLY A 88 5.85 18.63 23.18
N LYS A 89 6.46 17.46 23.41
CA LYS A 89 7.58 16.95 22.61
C LYS A 89 7.15 16.56 21.20
N ARG A 90 6.04 15.84 21.08
CA ARG A 90 5.47 15.37 19.80
C ARG A 90 4.20 16.13 19.43
N TYR A 91 3.39 16.47 20.44
CA TYR A 91 2.14 17.17 20.19
C TYR A 91 2.35 18.68 20.09
N THR A 92 2.61 19.15 18.86
CA THR A 92 2.87 20.57 18.57
C THR A 92 1.58 21.36 18.28
N ASN A 93 1.66 22.70 18.32
CA ASN A 93 0.57 23.59 17.90
C ASN A 93 0.06 23.26 16.48
N LYS A 94 0.94 22.86 15.57
CA LYS A 94 0.57 22.47 14.21
C LYS A 94 -0.31 21.21 14.20
N CYS A 95 0.05 20.20 14.99
CA CYS A 95 -0.76 18.97 15.12
C CYS A 95 -2.11 19.28 15.77
N MET A 96 -2.13 20.15 16.79
CA MET A 96 -3.37 20.59 17.43
C MET A 96 -4.30 21.29 16.45
N LEU A 97 -3.80 22.24 15.66
CA LEU A 97 -4.60 22.97 14.68
C LEU A 97 -5.06 22.12 13.50
N ALA A 98 -4.26 21.13 13.09
CA ALA A 98 -4.61 20.21 12.02
C ALA A 98 -5.69 19.19 12.44
N TRP A 99 -5.79 18.91 13.75
CA TRP A 99 -6.77 17.98 14.27
C TRP A 99 -8.07 18.69 14.65
N ASP A 100 -9.09 18.53 13.82
CA ASP A 100 -10.45 18.93 14.15
C ASP A 100 -11.07 17.93 15.16
N VAL A 101 -10.97 18.26 16.45
CA VAL A 101 -11.49 17.45 17.56
C VAL A 101 -13.02 17.51 17.64
N ASN A 102 -13.65 18.59 17.16
CA ASN A 102 -15.08 18.83 17.34
C ASN A 102 -15.78 19.26 16.04
N PRO A 103 -15.74 18.43 14.98
CA PRO A 103 -16.31 18.78 13.68
C PRO A 103 -17.83 19.05 13.74
N THR A 104 -18.53 18.43 14.69
CA THR A 104 -19.98 18.54 14.87
C THR A 104 -20.39 19.63 15.88
N ASN A 105 -19.44 20.32 16.50
CA ASN A 105 -19.67 21.26 17.61
C ASN A 105 -20.48 20.66 18.78
N PHE A 106 -20.37 19.35 18.97
CA PHE A 106 -21.05 18.63 20.06
C PHE A 106 -20.37 18.86 21.41
N LEU A 107 -19.03 18.89 21.42
CA LEU A 107 -18.23 19.07 22.63
C LEU A 107 -18.25 20.53 23.10
N TRP A 108 -18.24 20.73 24.40
CA TRP A 108 -18.09 22.06 25.00
C TRP A 108 -16.64 22.56 24.84
N PRO A 109 -16.40 23.88 24.86
CA PRO A 109 -15.05 24.42 24.76
C PRO A 109 -14.10 23.84 25.82
N GLU A 110 -14.59 23.56 27.02
CA GLU A 110 -13.85 22.91 28.10
C GLU A 110 -13.48 21.46 27.78
N GLU A 111 -14.38 20.72 27.13
CA GLU A 111 -14.16 19.32 26.74
C GLU A 111 -13.16 19.21 25.58
N VAL A 112 -13.21 20.13 24.61
CA VAL A 112 -12.21 20.20 23.54
C VAL A 112 -10.82 20.44 24.13
N ARG A 113 -10.71 21.37 25.09
CA ARG A 113 -9.45 21.62 25.81
C ARG A 113 -8.98 20.40 26.59
N LEU A 114 -9.89 19.65 27.19
CA LEU A 114 -9.60 18.41 27.89
C LEU A 114 -8.97 17.37 26.96
N VAL A 115 -9.57 17.15 25.78
CA VAL A 115 -9.02 16.21 24.79
C VAL A 115 -7.59 16.57 24.42
N HIS A 116 -7.31 17.85 24.10
CA HIS A 116 -5.96 18.29 23.76
C HIS A 116 -4.93 18.04 24.88
N GLU A 117 -5.35 18.17 26.15
CA GLU A 117 -4.49 17.88 27.29
C GLU A 117 -4.24 16.37 27.46
N ILE A 118 -5.25 15.52 27.27
CA ILE A 118 -5.09 14.05 27.31
C ILE A 118 -4.09 13.59 26.25
N ILE A 119 -4.26 14.08 25.02
CA ILE A 119 -3.38 13.75 23.90
C ILE A 119 -1.95 14.19 24.17
N LYS A 120 -1.78 15.36 24.78
CA LYS A 120 -0.47 15.84 25.20
C LYS A 120 0.13 14.96 26.30
N LEU A 121 -0.63 14.59 27.31
CA LEU A 121 -0.16 13.71 28.40
C LEU A 121 0.29 12.35 27.87
N GLN A 122 -0.39 11.85 26.84
CA GLN A 122 -0.11 10.57 26.20
C GLN A 122 0.60 10.73 24.85
N GLU A 123 1.35 11.82 24.64
CA GLU A 123 1.88 12.19 23.33
C GLU A 123 2.81 11.15 22.70
N LEU A 124 3.42 10.28 23.52
CA LEU A 124 4.28 9.19 23.05
C LEU A 124 3.49 7.99 22.49
N GLY A 125 2.21 7.87 22.84
CA GLY A 125 1.32 6.82 22.34
C GLY A 125 0.76 7.11 20.95
N PHE A 126 0.82 8.38 20.51
CA PHE A 126 0.37 8.79 19.18
C PHE A 126 1.58 8.94 18.23
N ALA A 127 1.32 8.70 16.95
CA ALA A 127 2.28 8.90 15.87
C ALA A 127 1.72 9.93 14.90
N TRP A 128 2.43 11.05 14.75
CA TRP A 128 2.12 12.14 13.81
C TRP A 128 2.92 12.01 12.51
N ASP A 129 4.02 11.27 12.55
CA ASP A 129 4.85 10.93 11.40
C ASP A 129 5.24 9.44 11.41
N LYS A 130 5.67 8.91 10.25
CA LYS A 130 6.15 7.53 10.08
C LYS A 130 7.31 7.19 11.02
N LEU A 131 8.14 8.17 11.37
CA LEU A 131 9.26 8.00 12.31
C LEU A 131 8.79 7.76 13.75
N GLU A 132 7.58 8.18 14.10
CA GLU A 132 7.00 8.02 15.43
C GLU A 132 6.19 6.72 15.58
N LYS A 133 6.09 5.94 14.50
CA LYS A 133 5.33 4.69 14.47
C LYS A 133 5.87 3.72 15.53
N GLY A 134 4.99 3.28 16.41
CA GLY A 134 5.31 2.30 17.43
C GLY A 134 5.65 0.92 16.84
N ARG A 135 6.46 0.16 17.59
CA ARG A 135 6.69 -1.27 17.39
C ARG A 135 6.30 -2.02 18.65
N PHE A 136 5.81 -3.26 18.51
CA PHE A 136 5.66 -4.12 19.67
C PHE A 136 7.02 -4.44 20.28
N SER A 137 7.10 -4.46 21.61
CA SER A 137 8.28 -4.94 22.31
C SER A 137 8.42 -6.44 22.09
N SER A 138 9.67 -6.91 21.96
CA SER A 138 10.00 -8.34 21.90
C SER A 138 9.63 -9.09 23.19
N GLU A 139 9.32 -8.38 24.27
CA GLU A 139 8.84 -8.97 25.52
C GLU A 139 7.36 -9.41 25.43
N TYR A 140 6.60 -8.86 24.49
CA TYR A 140 5.18 -9.20 24.31
C TYR A 140 4.98 -10.37 23.36
N PHE A 141 5.85 -10.50 22.36
CA PHE A 141 5.75 -11.51 21.31
C PHE A 141 7.14 -12.01 20.96
N ASP A 142 7.28 -13.34 20.97
CA ASP A 142 8.45 -13.99 20.40
C ASP A 142 8.50 -13.80 18.88
N LEU A 143 9.67 -14.05 18.29
CA LEU A 143 9.83 -14.02 16.84
C LEU A 143 8.87 -15.01 16.17
N VAL A 144 8.07 -14.50 15.22
CA VAL A 144 7.12 -15.31 14.48
C VAL A 144 7.86 -16.23 13.52
N VAL A 145 7.66 -17.54 13.67
CA VAL A 145 8.18 -18.55 12.74
C VAL A 145 7.08 -18.88 11.74
N ILE A 146 7.36 -18.68 10.45
CA ILE A 146 6.44 -19.06 9.37
C ILE A 146 6.67 -20.54 9.04
N PRO A 147 5.67 -21.43 9.20
CA PRO A 147 5.84 -22.83 8.85
C PRO A 147 6.04 -22.98 7.34
N THR A 148 7.16 -23.58 6.95
CA THR A 148 7.49 -23.85 5.55
C THR A 148 7.48 -25.34 5.27
N ILE A 149 6.86 -25.74 4.16
CA ILE A 149 7.03 -27.08 3.58
C ILE A 149 8.28 -27.05 2.71
N GLU A 150 8.95 -28.18 2.49
CA GLU A 150 10.06 -28.24 1.54
C GLU A 150 9.61 -27.76 0.14
N HIS A 151 10.30 -26.75 -0.39
CA HIS A 151 10.03 -26.20 -1.71
C HIS A 151 11.25 -25.49 -2.26
N VAL A 152 11.24 -25.26 -3.58
CA VAL A 152 12.22 -24.40 -4.24
C VAL A 152 11.85 -22.94 -3.92
N PRO A 153 12.80 -22.10 -3.46
CA PRO A 153 12.54 -20.70 -3.18
C PRO A 153 11.91 -19.99 -4.39
N TRP A 154 10.89 -19.18 -4.12
CA TRP A 154 10.15 -18.51 -5.19
C TRP A 154 10.93 -17.31 -5.71
N VAL A 155 11.28 -17.34 -7.00
CA VAL A 155 12.00 -16.24 -7.67
C VAL A 155 11.15 -15.72 -8.83
N LEU A 156 10.51 -14.59 -8.62
CA LEU A 156 9.71 -13.87 -9.61
C LEU A 156 10.50 -12.67 -10.16
N LYS A 157 10.34 -12.41 -11.46
CA LYS A 157 10.90 -11.22 -12.11
C LYS A 157 10.20 -9.96 -11.60
N ASN A 158 10.98 -8.93 -11.28
CA ASN A 158 10.47 -7.62 -10.86
C ASN A 158 9.54 -7.01 -11.93
N ILE A 159 8.40 -6.52 -11.48
CA ILE A 159 7.48 -5.74 -12.32
C ILE A 159 8.09 -4.37 -12.56
N LEU A 160 8.00 -3.87 -13.80
CA LEU A 160 8.50 -2.54 -14.12
C LEU A 160 7.64 -1.48 -13.46
N ILE A 161 8.27 -0.60 -12.68
CA ILE A 161 7.61 0.57 -12.10
C ILE A 161 7.40 1.60 -13.21
N LEU A 162 6.17 2.06 -13.37
CA LEU A 162 5.83 3.08 -14.37
C LEU A 162 6.61 4.38 -14.09
N PRO A 163 7.17 5.05 -15.13
CA PRO A 163 7.97 6.26 -14.95
C PRO A 163 7.28 7.38 -14.16
N GLY A 164 5.96 7.51 -14.32
CA GLY A 164 5.17 8.54 -13.64
C GLY A 164 5.14 8.42 -12.12
N ILE A 165 5.22 7.20 -11.59
CA ILE A 165 5.16 6.93 -10.13
C ILE A 165 6.54 6.59 -9.54
N PHE A 166 7.59 6.54 -10.36
CA PHE A 166 8.90 6.04 -9.94
C PHE A 166 9.45 6.82 -8.74
N LYS A 167 9.40 8.16 -8.77
CA LYS A 167 9.90 9.02 -7.69
C LYS A 167 9.13 8.80 -6.38
N GLU A 168 7.82 8.60 -6.46
CA GLU A 168 6.97 8.35 -5.30
C GLU A 168 7.30 7.00 -4.65
N VAL A 169 7.41 5.93 -5.45
CA VAL A 169 7.79 4.60 -4.96
C VAL A 169 9.16 4.62 -4.30
N VAL A 170 10.14 5.30 -4.91
CA VAL A 170 11.47 5.48 -4.32
C VAL A 170 11.40 6.21 -2.97
N GLY A 171 10.57 7.26 -2.87
CA GLY A 171 10.32 7.96 -1.61
C GLY A 171 9.77 7.04 -0.53
N ILE A 172 8.74 6.25 -0.86
CA ILE A 172 8.13 5.29 0.07
C ILE A 172 9.14 4.26 0.56
N ILE A 173 9.99 3.73 -0.33
CA ILE A 173 11.03 2.74 0.04
C ILE A 173 12.04 3.38 0.99
N LYS A 174 12.52 4.60 0.70
CA LYS A 174 13.45 5.33 1.58
C LYS A 174 12.85 5.59 2.96
N ASP A 175 11.58 5.99 3.04
CA ASP A 175 10.89 6.19 4.31
C ASP A 175 10.79 4.89 5.13
N LYS A 176 10.56 3.76 4.46
CA LYS A 176 10.50 2.43 5.10
C LYS A 176 11.86 1.96 5.61
N ILE A 177 12.94 2.27 4.89
CA ILE A 177 14.31 2.01 5.35
C ILE A 177 14.63 2.92 6.54
N ALA A 178 14.32 4.22 6.45
CA ALA A 178 14.57 5.17 7.54
C ALA A 178 13.79 4.82 8.83
N SER A 179 12.58 4.26 8.71
CA SER A 179 11.79 3.74 9.82
C SER A 179 12.19 2.33 10.29
N SER A 180 13.27 1.75 9.75
CA SER A 180 13.76 0.39 10.06
C SER A 180 12.71 -0.71 9.84
N ILE A 181 11.73 -0.48 8.96
CA ILE A 181 10.75 -1.50 8.57
C ILE A 181 11.36 -2.40 7.50
N TYR A 182 12.15 -1.81 6.59
CA TYR A 182 12.87 -2.52 5.54
C TYR A 182 14.36 -2.53 5.85
N GLU A 183 14.98 -3.68 5.64
CA GLU A 183 16.40 -3.91 5.80
C GLU A 183 16.95 -4.57 4.54
N ASP A 184 18.20 -4.26 4.22
CA ASP A 184 18.90 -4.91 3.12
C ASP A 184 19.13 -6.39 3.47
N SER A 185 18.80 -7.28 2.54
CA SER A 185 18.95 -8.72 2.74
C SER A 185 19.42 -9.41 1.47
N ASN A 186 20.11 -10.54 1.64
CA ASN A 186 20.48 -11.44 0.57
C ASN A 186 19.63 -12.72 0.70
N SER A 187 18.45 -12.73 0.07
CA SER A 187 17.48 -13.81 0.17
C SER A 187 17.39 -14.61 -1.13
N SER A 188 17.21 -15.93 -1.01
CA SER A 188 16.85 -16.80 -2.14
C SER A 188 15.42 -16.58 -2.62
N TYR A 189 14.57 -15.96 -1.79
CA TYR A 189 13.22 -15.56 -2.18
C TYR A 189 13.23 -14.18 -2.82
N ARG A 190 12.50 -14.03 -3.93
CA ARG A 190 12.32 -12.76 -4.63
C ARG A 190 10.90 -12.68 -5.17
N SER A 191 10.11 -11.76 -4.64
CA SER A 191 8.80 -11.39 -5.16
C SER A 191 8.66 -9.88 -5.01
N GLN A 192 8.17 -9.20 -6.04
CA GLN A 192 7.94 -7.76 -6.00
C GLN A 192 6.46 -7.44 -6.19
#